data_AF-A0A368YDU0-F1
#
_entry.id   AF-A0A368YDU0-F1
#
_cell.length_a   1.000
_cell.length_b   1.000
_cell.length_c   1.000
_cell.angle_alpha   90.00
_cell.angle_beta   90.00
_cell.angle_gamma   90.00
#
_symmetry.space_group_name_H-M   'P 1'
#
loop_
_entity.id
_entity.type
_entity.pdbx_description
1 polymer ?
#
loop_
_entity_poly.entity_id
_entity_poly.type
_entity_poly.pdbx_seq_one_letter_code
_entity_poly.pdbx_strand_id
1 'polypeptide(L)'
;MLEKSGREFVIPEGKSILEVLRDAGLDVDFSCEQGICGACQVQVVEGEPDHRDMFLSDEEKAEGGMMICCSGSKTPRLTLAL
;
A
#
# COMPACT_ATOMS: atom_id res chain seq x y z
N MET A 1 9.11 2.90 -1.64
CA MET A 1 10.28 2.29 -1.00
C MET A 1 9.82 1.35 0.09
N LEU A 2 10.53 0.26 0.31
CA LEU A 2 10.34 -0.62 1.45
C LEU A 2 11.39 -0.29 2.52
N GLU A 3 10.95 0.00 3.75
CA GLU A 3 11.81 0.43 4.84
C GLU A 3 12.86 -0.64 5.20
N LYS A 4 12.46 -1.91 5.30
CA LYS A 4 13.36 -2.96 5.82
C LYS A 4 14.40 -3.40 4.80
N SER A 5 14.02 -3.42 3.52
CA SER A 5 14.90 -3.91 2.45
C SER A 5 15.58 -2.80 1.65
N GLY A 6 15.14 -1.54 1.79
CA GLY A 6 15.60 -0.41 0.97
C GLY A 6 15.21 -0.51 -0.51
N ARG A 7 14.39 -1.50 -0.90
CA ARG A 7 14.00 -1.70 -2.29
C ARG A 7 13.05 -0.60 -2.76
N GLU A 8 13.21 -0.21 -4.01
CA GLU A 8 12.38 0.80 -4.66
C GLU A 8 11.62 0.20 -5.83
N PHE A 9 10.37 0.65 -5.97
CA PHE A 9 9.46 0.22 -7.01
C PHE A 9 8.80 1.45 -7.61
N VAL A 10 8.72 1.48 -8.93
CA VAL A 10 7.88 2.42 -9.65
C VAL A 10 6.51 1.78 -9.80
N ILE A 11 5.45 2.52 -9.48
CA ILE A 11 4.07 2.08 -9.68
C ILE A 11 3.57 2.71 -10.99
N PRO A 12 3.45 1.92 -12.09
CA PRO A 12 2.90 2.44 -13.33
C PRO A 12 1.45 2.86 -13.17
N GLU A 13 0.99 3.80 -13.99
CA GLU A 13 -0.43 4.09 -14.10
C GLU A 13 -1.23 2.82 -14.43
N GLY A 14 -2.35 2.63 -13.72
CA GLY A 14 -3.22 1.47 -13.90
C GLY A 14 -2.77 0.20 -13.15
N LYS A 15 -1.61 0.20 -12.48
CA LYS A 15 -1.21 -0.87 -11.56
C LYS A 15 -1.34 -0.44 -10.10
N SER A 16 -1.73 -1.37 -9.25
CA SER A 16 -1.72 -1.23 -7.80
C SER A 16 -0.33 -1.48 -7.22
N ILE A 17 -0.12 -1.01 -6.00
CA ILE A 17 1.11 -1.31 -5.24
C ILE A 17 1.20 -2.83 -5.01
N LEU A 18 0.08 -3.48 -4.68
CA LEU A 18 0.02 -4.94 -4.50
C LEU A 18 0.54 -5.70 -5.71
N GLU A 19 0.07 -5.38 -6.92
CA GLU A 19 0.50 -6.04 -8.15
C GLU A 19 2.00 -5.88 -8.39
N VAL A 20 2.53 -4.66 -8.22
CA VAL A 20 3.96 -4.40 -8.44
C VAL A 20 4.83 -5.16 -7.45
N LEU A 21 4.43 -5.26 -6.18
CA LEU A 21 5.17 -6.03 -5.18
C LEU A 21 5.13 -7.54 -5.46
N ARG A 22 3.98 -8.06 -5.89
CA ARG A 22 3.83 -9.48 -6.27
C ARG A 22 4.62 -9.82 -7.54
N ASP A 23 4.57 -8.97 -8.56
CA ASP A 23 5.37 -9.11 -9.78
C ASP A 23 6.88 -9.13 -9.48
N ALA A 24 7.30 -8.43 -8.41
CA ALA A 24 8.66 -8.41 -7.91
C ALA A 24 9.01 -9.57 -6.96
N GLY A 25 8.11 -10.55 -6.81
CA GLY A 25 8.29 -11.76 -6.02
C GLY A 25 8.22 -11.57 -4.51
N LEU A 26 7.60 -10.48 -4.02
CA LEU A 26 7.36 -10.31 -2.59
C LEU A 26 6.13 -11.10 -2.15
N ASP A 27 6.26 -11.75 -1.01
CA ASP A 27 5.14 -12.37 -0.30
C ASP A 27 4.42 -11.30 0.51
N VAL A 28 3.22 -10.93 0.07
CA VAL A 28 2.39 -9.90 0.69
C VAL A 28 1.00 -10.46 0.83
N ASP A 29 0.41 -10.35 2.03
CA ASP A 29 -0.92 -10.85 2.30
C ASP A 29 -1.97 -10.13 1.43
N PHE A 30 -2.90 -10.88 0.83
CA PHE A 30 -4.01 -10.34 0.06
C PHE A 30 -5.18 -11.34 -0.01
N SER A 31 -6.35 -10.85 -0.39
CA SER A 31 -7.55 -11.69 -0.58
C SER A 31 -8.51 -11.11 -1.61
N CYS A 32 -9.25 -10.05 -1.29
CA CYS A 32 -10.32 -9.56 -2.18
C CYS A 32 -9.88 -8.61 -3.30
N GLU A 33 -8.72 -7.95 -3.15
CA GLU A 33 -8.21 -6.91 -4.07
C GLU A 33 -9.17 -5.72 -4.32
N GLN A 34 -10.16 -5.53 -3.43
CA GLN A 34 -11.23 -4.53 -3.55
C GLN A 34 -11.25 -3.52 -2.40
N GLY A 35 -10.28 -3.57 -1.48
CA GLY A 35 -10.22 -2.63 -0.36
C GLY A 35 -11.30 -2.83 0.73
N ILE A 36 -11.81 -4.06 0.88
CA ILE A 36 -12.89 -4.37 1.84
C ILE A 36 -12.54 -5.43 2.89
N CYS A 37 -11.47 -6.21 2.71
CA CYS A 37 -11.19 -7.38 3.55
C CYS A 37 -10.06 -7.21 4.59
N GLY A 38 -9.29 -6.12 4.53
CA GLY A 38 -8.15 -5.90 5.45
C GLY A 38 -6.87 -6.71 5.16
N ALA A 39 -6.91 -7.77 4.33
CA ALA A 39 -5.77 -8.68 4.15
C ALA A 39 -4.47 -8.01 3.68
N CYS A 40 -4.55 -7.03 2.78
CA CYS A 40 -3.37 -6.33 2.25
C CYS A 40 -3.10 -4.99 2.95
N GLN A 41 -3.40 -4.90 4.25
CA GLN A 41 -3.07 -3.71 5.02
C GLN A 41 -1.56 -3.65 5.27
N VAL A 42 -0.97 -2.49 5.05
CA VAL A 42 0.43 -2.20 5.37
C VAL A 42 0.52 -0.86 6.10
N GLN A 43 1.66 -0.64 6.75
CA GLN A 43 1.95 0.64 7.40
C GLN A 43 2.80 1.54 6.51
N VAL A 44 2.40 2.81 6.39
CA VAL A 44 3.17 3.86 5.72
C VAL A 44 4.00 4.61 6.76
N VAL A 45 5.30 4.64 6.54
CA VAL A 45 6.29 5.29 7.40
C VAL A 45 6.56 6.73 6.94
N GLU A 46 6.46 6.98 5.64
CA GLU A 46 6.71 8.30 5.04
C GLU A 46 5.85 8.51 3.79
N GLY A 47 5.38 9.75 3.61
CA GLY A 47 4.52 10.15 2.50
C GLY A 47 3.03 10.12 2.85
N GLU A 48 2.19 10.62 1.94
CA GLU A 48 0.74 10.69 2.15
C GLU A 48 0.00 9.70 1.22
N PRO A 49 -0.71 8.70 1.78
CA PRO A 49 -1.51 7.78 0.98
C PRO A 49 -2.73 8.46 0.35
N ASP A 50 -3.11 7.98 -0.83
CA ASP A 50 -4.41 8.28 -1.45
C ASP A 50 -5.37 7.11 -1.17
N HIS A 51 -6.10 7.20 -0.06
CA HIS A 51 -7.00 6.13 0.38
C HIS A 51 -8.21 5.96 -0.55
N ARG A 52 -8.42 4.73 -1.03
CA ARG A 52 -9.58 4.36 -1.86
C ARG A 52 -10.32 3.13 -1.32
N ASP A 53 -9.94 2.66 -0.15
CA ASP A 53 -10.55 1.54 0.54
C ASP A 53 -11.77 1.95 1.37
N MET A 54 -12.60 0.96 1.69
CA MET A 54 -13.76 1.11 2.59
C MET A 54 -13.55 0.39 3.92
N PHE A 55 -12.34 -0.11 4.18
CA PHE A 55 -12.05 -0.93 5.34
C PHE A 55 -11.55 -0.09 6.51
N LEU A 56 -10.56 0.78 6.26
CA LEU A 56 -9.92 1.55 7.33
C LEU A 56 -10.80 2.72 7.77
N SER A 57 -10.90 2.88 9.08
CA SER A 57 -11.45 4.09 9.70
C SER A 57 -10.55 5.30 9.46
N ASP A 58 -11.07 6.51 9.70
CA ASP A 58 -10.29 7.74 9.54
C ASP A 58 -9.12 7.81 10.55
N GLU A 59 -9.27 7.22 11.74
CA GLU A 59 -8.20 7.11 12.74
C GLU A 59 -7.08 6.20 12.25
N GLU A 60 -7.40 4.99 11.77
CA GLU A 60 -6.40 4.06 11.22
C GLU A 60 -5.67 4.64 9.99
N LYS A 61 -6.38 5.39 9.15
CA LYS A 61 -5.77 6.13 8.03
C LYS A 61 -4.81 7.21 8.53
N ALA A 62 -5.20 7.97 9.55
CA ALA A 62 -4.36 9.00 10.15
C ALA A 62 -3.12 8.41 10.85
N GLU A 63 -3.21 7.19 11.36
CA GLU A 63 -2.08 6.45 11.95
C GLU A 63 -1.14 5.83 10.90
N GLY A 64 -1.43 5.97 9.61
CA GLY A 64 -0.58 5.50 8.51
C GLY A 64 -0.96 4.14 7.93
N GLY A 65 -2.08 3.55 8.33
CA GLY A 65 -2.56 2.30 7.78
C GLY A 65 -3.03 2.47 6.32
N MET A 66 -2.68 1.54 5.43
CA MET A 66 -3.02 1.63 4.01
C MET A 66 -3.34 0.27 3.39
N MET A 67 -4.41 0.23 2.56
CA MET A 67 -4.75 -0.93 1.73
C MET A 67 -4.08 -0.86 0.35
N ILE A 68 -3.01 -1.65 0.13
CA ILE A 68 -2.17 -1.52 -1.08
C ILE A 68 -2.78 -2.06 -2.39
N CYS A 69 -3.91 -2.76 -2.33
CA CYS A 69 -4.59 -3.27 -3.53
C CYS A 69 -5.34 -2.18 -4.31
N CYS A 70 -5.78 -1.11 -3.65
CA CYS A 70 -6.64 -0.09 -4.25
C CYS A 70 -6.16 1.34 -4.00
N SER A 71 -5.41 1.58 -2.92
CA SER A 71 -4.96 2.92 -2.55
C SER A 71 -3.69 3.32 -3.31
N GLY A 72 -3.57 4.63 -3.58
CA GLY A 72 -2.44 5.23 -4.30
C GLY A 72 -1.58 6.10 -3.38
N SER A 73 -0.87 7.07 -3.97
CA SER A 73 -0.11 8.07 -3.24
C SER A 73 -0.45 9.48 -3.72
N LYS A 74 -0.54 10.42 -2.78
CA LYS A 74 -0.64 11.85 -3.07
C LYS A 74 0.74 12.50 -3.16
N THR A 75 1.76 11.87 -2.59
CA THR A 75 3.15 12.31 -2.66
C THR A 75 3.90 11.55 -3.77
N PRO A 76 5.03 12.08 -4.27
CA PRO A 76 5.81 11.38 -5.30
C PRO A 76 6.39 10.02 -4.85
N ARG A 77 6.45 9.78 -3.54
CA ARG A 77 7.02 8.58 -2.93
C ARG A 77 6.27 8.24 -1.64
N LEU A 78 6.10 6.93 -1.41
CA LEU A 78 5.74 6.35 -0.11
C LEU A 78 6.87 5.45 0.40
N THR A 79 7.08 5.42 1.70
CA THR A 79 7.90 4.42 2.40
C THR A 79 6.97 3.50 3.18
N LEU A 80 7.03 2.20 2.92
CA LEU A 80 6.20 1.18 3.58
C LEU A 80 7.04 0.40 4.59
N ALA A 81 6.48 0.02 5.74
CA ALA A 81 7.18 -0.72 6.82
C ALA A 81 7.46 -2.21 6.51
N LEU A 82 7.41 -2.57 5.22
CA LEU A 82 7.71 -3.91 4.70
C LEU A 82 9.21 -4.13 4.49
#